data_AF-A0A091NAT1-F1
#
_entry.id   AF-A0A091NAT1-F1
#
_cell.length_a   1.000
_cell.length_b   1.000
_cell.length_c   1.000
_cell.angle_alpha   90.00
_cell.angle_beta   90.00
_cell.angle_gamma   90.00
#
_symmetry.space_group_name_H-M   'P 1'
#
loop_
_entity.id
_entity.type
_entity.pdbx_description
1 polymer ?
#
loop_
_entity_poly.entity_id
_entity_poly.type
_entity_poly.pdbx_seq_one_letter_code
_entity_poly.pdbx_strand_id
1 'polypeptide(L)' 'LQPIYWSRDDVAQWLRWAEKEFSLRPIESNTFEMNGKALLLLTKEDFRYRSPHS' A
#
# COMPACT_ATOMS: atom_id res chain seq x y z
N LEU A 1 -11.88 4.84 -8.09
CA LEU A 1 -11.50 6.26 -7.87
C LEU A 1 -9.99 6.41 -8.06
N GLN A 2 -9.50 7.55 -8.54
CA GLN A 2 -8.05 7.77 -8.73
C GLN A 2 -7.32 7.72 -7.37
N PRO A 3 -6.07 7.19 -7.29
CA PRO A 3 -5.35 7.04 -6.03
C PRO A 3 -5.21 8.33 -5.22
N ILE A 4 -5.14 9.49 -5.87
CA ILE A 4 -5.06 10.80 -5.19
C ILE A 4 -6.24 11.08 -4.24
N TYR A 5 -7.39 10.40 -4.42
CA TYR A 5 -8.58 10.53 -3.58
C TYR A 5 -8.73 9.43 -2.53
N TRP A 6 -7.83 8.45 -2.48
CA TRP A 6 -7.92 7.37 -1.51
C TRP A 6 -7.71 7.89 -0.09
N SER A 7 -8.63 7.55 0.79
CA SER A 7 -8.45 7.67 2.24
C SER A 7 -7.36 6.69 2.72
N ARG A 8 -7.04 6.74 4.02
CA ARG A 8 -6.15 5.74 4.63
C ARG A 8 -6.74 4.33 4.54
N ASP A 9 -8.05 4.20 4.75
CA ASP A 9 -8.71 2.90 4.76
C ASP A 9 -8.80 2.31 3.35
N ASP A 10 -8.94 3.15 2.32
CA ASP A 10 -8.85 2.73 0.92
C ASP A 10 -7.46 2.16 0.58
N VAL A 11 -6.37 2.79 1.04
CA VAL A 11 -5.00 2.28 0.87
C VAL A 11 -4.85 0.92 1.56
N ALA A 12 -5.35 0.78 2.80
CA ALA A 12 -5.31 -0.48 3.53
C ALA A 12 -6.15 -1.58 2.86
N GLN A 13 -7.29 -1.22 2.24
CA GLN A 13 -8.10 -2.16 1.48
C GLN A 13 -7.41 -2.57 0.17
N TRP A 14 -6.77 -1.63 -0.52
CA TRP A 14 -5.99 -1.91 -1.73
C TRP A 14 -4.84 -2.88 -1.45
N LEU A 15 -4.10 -2.69 -0.35
CA LEU A 15 -3.03 -3.62 0.05
C LEU A 15 -3.55 -5.02 0.34
N ARG A 16 -4.65 -5.15 1.08
CA ARG A 16 -5.29 -6.45 1.34
C ARG A 16 -5.79 -7.13 0.07
N TRP A 17 -6.30 -6.36 -0.88
CA TRP A 17 -6.67 -6.88 -2.20
C TRP A 17 -5.43 -7.38 -2.95
N ALA A 18 -4.37 -6.57 -3.03
CA ALA A 18 -3.15 -6.92 -3.75
C ALA A 18 -2.47 -8.17 -3.15
N GLU A 19 -2.43 -8.28 -1.81
CA GLU A 19 -1.94 -9.46 -1.11
C GLU A 19 -2.64 -10.73 -1.60
N LYS A 20 -3.98 -10.72 -1.65
CA LYS A 20 -4.78 -11.86 -2.11
C LYS A 20 -4.65 -12.10 -3.62
N GLU A 21 -4.75 -11.04 -4.42
CA GLU A 21 -4.77 -11.13 -5.89
C GLU A 21 -3.47 -11.69 -6.45
N PHE A 22 -2.33 -11.27 -5.87
CA PHE A 22 -1.01 -11.65 -6.35
C PHE A 22 -0.33 -12.71 -5.46
N SER A 23 -1.05 -13.27 -4.48
CA SER A 23 -0.53 -14.26 -3.53
C SER A 23 0.77 -13.78 -2.84
N LEU A 24 0.79 -12.51 -2.42
CA LEU A 24 1.93 -11.91 -1.73
C LEU A 24 2.03 -12.45 -0.30
N ARG A 25 3.19 -12.23 0.32
CA ARG A 25 3.35 -12.42 1.77
C ARG A 25 2.43 -11.44 2.51
N PRO A 26 1.95 -11.79 3.72
CA PRO A 26 1.11 -10.89 4.50
C PRO A 26 1.74 -9.50 4.64
N ILE A 27 1.00 -8.47 4.23
CA ILE A 27 1.45 -7.07 4.35
C ILE A 27 0.87 -6.52 5.65
N GLU A 28 1.72 -6.15 6.60
CA GLU A 28 1.25 -5.63 7.89
C GLU A 28 0.41 -4.36 7.69
N SER A 29 -0.71 -4.25 8.40
CA SER A 29 -1.68 -3.15 8.20
C SER A 29 -1.11 -1.77 8.50
N ASN A 30 0.00 -1.69 9.25
CA ASN A 30 0.71 -0.46 9.60
C ASN A 30 1.83 -0.08 8.60
N THR A 31 2.07 -0.89 7.56
CA THR A 31 3.19 -0.67 6.62
C THR A 31 3.06 0.63 5.82
N PHE A 32 1.82 0.98 5.47
CA PHE A 32 1.46 2.19 4.72
C PHE A 32 0.30 2.94 5.40
N GLU A 33 0.47 3.39 6.65
CA GLU A 33 -0.53 4.19 7.39
C GLU A 33 -0.66 5.62 6.83
N MET A 34 -1.15 5.74 5.61
CA MET A 34 -1.23 7.00 4.89
C MET A 34 -2.38 7.01 3.88
N ASN A 35 -2.77 8.20 3.41
CA ASN A 35 -3.73 8.34 2.34
C ASN A 35 -3.04 8.20 0.96
N GLY A 36 -3.84 8.19 -0.11
CA GLY A 36 -3.30 7.98 -1.45
C GLY A 36 -2.44 9.14 -1.98
N LYS A 37 -2.60 10.37 -1.46
CA LYS A 37 -1.70 11.49 -1.80
C LYS A 37 -0.27 11.22 -1.33
N ALA A 38 -0.13 10.76 -0.08
CA ALA A 38 1.16 10.37 0.47
C ALA A 38 1.72 9.11 -0.21
N LEU A 39 0.86 8.14 -0.52
CA LEU A 39 1.26 6.92 -1.24
C LEU A 39 1.90 7.23 -2.60
N LEU A 40 1.33 8.19 -3.35
CA LEU A 40 1.84 8.63 -4.66
C LEU A 40 3.19 9.37 -4.59
N LEU A 41 3.63 9.83 -3.41
CA LEU A 41 4.93 10.47 -3.21
C LEU A 41 6.04 9.45 -2.92
N LEU A 42 5.69 8.20 -2.61
CA LEU A 42 6.67 7.16 -2.34
C LEU A 42 7.40 6.76 -3.62
N THR A 43 8.72 6.65 -3.51
CA THR A 43 9.55 6.07 -4.56
C THR A 43 9.46 4.55 -4.52
N LYS A 44 9.91 3.88 -5.58
CA LYS A 44 10.03 2.41 -5.60
C LYS A 44 10.91 1.88 -4.47
N GLU A 45 11.91 2.63 -4.04
CA GLU A 45 12.79 2.25 -2.91
C GLU A 45 12.04 2.30 -1.59
N ASP A 46 11.20 3.32 -1.36
CA ASP A 46 10.36 3.40 -0.16
C ASP A 46 9.41 2.22 -0.03
N PHE A 47 8.81 1.78 -1.15
CA PHE A 47 7.96 0.58 -1.18
C PHE A 47 8.75 -0.68 -0.77
N ARG A 48 9.96 -0.87 -1.30
CA ARG A 48 10.82 -2.02 -0.96
C ARG A 48 11.30 -1.99 0.48
N TYR A 49 11.63 -0.81 1.01
CA TYR A 49 12.03 -0.65 2.40
C TYR A 49 10.90 -1.03 3.36
N ARG A 50 9.67 -0.60 3.03
CA ARG A 50 8.47 -0.88 3.83
C ARG A 50 7.98 -2.32 3.68
N SER A 51 8.09 -2.91 2.50
CA SER A 51 7.69 -4.29 2.22
C SER A 51 8.79 -5.02 1.44
N PRO A 52 9.83 -5.54 2.11
CA PRO A 52 10.96 -6.20 1.45
C PRO A 52 10.63 -7.57 0.86
N HIS A 53 9.42 -8.08 1.12
CA HIS A 53 8.96 -9.42 0.75
C HIS A 53 7.84 -9.43 -0.29
N SER A 54 7.48 -8.27 -0.84
CA SER A 54 6.42 -8.08 -1.84
C SER A 54 6.90 -7.32 -3.07
#